data_AF-A0A0H5CDL0-F1
#
_entry.id   AF-A0A0H5CDL0-F1
#
_cell.length_a   1.000
_cell.length_b   1.000
_cell.length_c   1.000
_cell.angle_alpha   90.00
_cell.angle_beta   90.00
_cell.angle_gamma   90.00
#
_symmetry.space_group_name_H-M   'P 1'
#
loop_
_entity.id
_entity.type
_entity.pdbx_description
1 polymer ?
#
loop_
_entity_poly.entity_id
_entity_poly.type
_entity_poly.pdbx_seq_one_letter_code
_entity_poly.pdbx_strand_id
1 'polypeptide(L)'
;MVIYLNTDAEMESVTTELRADKRVGAIKAETKAQGYERFKVIFKDQPELVKLARVEAIPASVIIGVAHGVDRARFAEELRTKFPTADEVRADACSQEPPDRSPAPTS
;
A
#
# COMPACT_ATOMS: atom_id res chain seq x y z
N MET A 1 6.60 4.99 1.76
CA MET A 1 5.63 4.92 0.66
C MET A 1 5.14 3.50 0.53
N VAL A 2 3.90 3.30 0.08
CA VAL A 2 3.32 1.98 -0.12
C VAL A 2 2.66 1.90 -1.50
N ILE A 3 2.75 0.74 -2.12
CA ILE A 3 2.07 0.40 -3.37
C ILE A 3 1.19 -0.81 -3.05
N TYR A 4 -0.12 -0.69 -3.28
CA TYR A 4 -1.09 -1.76 -3.15
C TYR A 4 -1.36 -2.39 -4.51
N LEU A 5 -1.40 -3.72 -4.54
CA LEU A 5 -1.46 -4.52 -5.76
C LEU A 5 -2.59 -5.54 -5.66
N ASN A 6 -3.19 -5.82 -6.82
CA ASN A 6 -4.31 -6.73 -6.94
C ASN A 6 -3.90 -8.19 -6.77
N THR A 7 -2.65 -8.55 -7.09
CA THR A 7 -2.14 -9.92 -7.03
C THR A 7 -0.74 -10.01 -6.44
N ASP A 8 -0.40 -11.19 -5.91
CA ASP A 8 0.96 -11.48 -5.42
C ASP A 8 1.99 -11.48 -6.57
N ALA A 9 1.59 -11.91 -7.78
CA ALA A 9 2.46 -11.91 -8.96
C ALA A 9 2.83 -10.49 -9.42
N GLU A 10 1.89 -9.54 -9.38
CA GLU A 10 2.19 -8.13 -9.62
C GLU A 10 3.12 -7.58 -8.56
N MET A 11 2.89 -7.92 -7.29
CA MET A 11 3.75 -7.53 -6.18
C MET A 11 5.20 -8.01 -6.38
N GLU A 12 5.40 -9.25 -6.81
CA GLU A 12 6.73 -9.79 -7.12
C GLU A 12 7.40 -9.06 -8.30
N SER A 13 6.63 -8.79 -9.35
CA SER A 13 7.11 -8.07 -10.53
C SER A 13 7.54 -6.64 -10.18
N VAL A 14 6.68 -5.90 -9.48
CA VAL A 14 6.97 -4.53 -9.02
C VAL A 14 8.15 -4.51 -8.05
N THR A 15 8.22 -5.46 -7.13
CA THR A 15 9.34 -5.57 -6.18
C THR A 15 10.67 -5.79 -6.91
N THR A 16 10.69 -6.67 -7.91
CA THR A 16 11.88 -6.96 -8.71
C THR A 16 12.35 -5.71 -9.45
N GLU A 17 11.43 -4.96 -10.04
CA GLU A 17 11.77 -3.74 -10.77
C GLU A 17 12.27 -2.63 -9.84
N LEU A 18 11.62 -2.42 -8.69
CA LEU A 18 12.01 -1.39 -7.72
C LEU A 18 13.33 -1.69 -7.01
N ARG A 19 13.74 -2.95 -6.90
CA ARG A 19 15.07 -3.31 -6.39
C ARG A 19 16.22 -2.78 -7.26
N ALA A 20 15.96 -2.55 -8.55
CA ALA A 20 16.95 -1.96 -9.46
C ALA A 20 16.95 -0.42 -9.43
N ASP A 21 15.96 0.21 -8.81
CA ASP A 21 15.84 1.67 -8.77
C ASP A 21 16.67 2.27 -7.62
N LYS A 22 17.66 3.10 -7.97
CA LYS A 22 18.57 3.73 -7.00
C LYS A 22 17.86 4.69 -6.03
N ARG A 23 16.63 5.10 -6.34
CA ARG A 23 15.80 5.93 -5.47
C ARG A 23 15.15 5.13 -4.33
N VAL A 24 15.23 3.80 -4.37
CA VAL A 24 14.71 2.90 -3.35
C VAL A 24 15.83 2.48 -2.42
N GLY A 25 15.80 2.97 -1.18
CA GLY A 25 16.79 2.62 -0.15
C GLY A 25 16.42 1.37 0.65
N ALA A 26 15.13 1.08 0.80
CA ALA A 26 14.64 -0.13 1.44
C ALA A 26 13.36 -0.61 0.76
N ILE A 27 13.16 -1.92 0.71
CA ILE A 27 11.97 -2.53 0.11
C ILE A 27 11.51 -3.71 0.95
N LYS A 28 10.20 -3.77 1.18
CA LYS A 28 9.52 -4.90 1.80
C LYS A 28 8.28 -5.24 1.00
N ALA A 29 8.24 -6.48 0.53
CA ALA A 29 7.10 -7.11 -0.10
C ALA A 29 6.24 -7.82 0.95
N GLU A 30 4.92 -7.76 0.80
CA GLU A 30 3.97 -8.49 1.63
C GLU A 30 2.87 -9.06 0.73
N THR A 31 2.72 -10.39 0.73
CA THR A 31 1.64 -11.07 -0.02
C THR A 31 0.29 -10.83 0.65
N LYS A 32 -0.80 -11.11 -0.06
CA LYS A 32 -2.16 -11.05 0.52
C LYS A 32 -2.29 -11.87 1.81
N ALA A 33 -1.70 -13.07 1.81
CA ALA A 33 -1.71 -13.96 2.97
C ALA A 33 -0.96 -13.34 4.16
N GLN A 34 0.25 -12.80 3.94
CA GLN A 34 1.04 -12.15 4.98
C GLN A 34 0.34 -10.89 5.52
N GLY A 35 -0.29 -10.11 4.63
CA GLY A 35 -1.08 -8.94 5.01
C GLY A 35 -2.28 -9.31 5.88
N TYR A 36 -2.97 -10.41 5.55
CA TYR A 36 -4.05 -10.92 6.38
C TYR A 36 -3.57 -11.42 7.75
N GLU A 37 -2.41 -12.08 7.81
CA GLU A 37 -1.82 -12.47 9.09
C GLU A 37 -1.49 -11.26 9.96
N ARG A 38 -0.87 -10.24 9.37
CA ARG A 38 -0.60 -8.97 10.04
C ARG A 38 -1.88 -8.28 10.49
N PHE A 39 -2.93 -8.31 9.68
CA PHE A 39 -4.25 -7.78 10.02
C PHE A 39 -4.83 -8.47 11.26
N LYS A 40 -4.81 -9.81 11.31
CA LYS A 40 -5.26 -10.57 12.50
C LYS A 40 -4.50 -10.17 13.76
N VAL A 41 -3.20 -9.91 13.67
CA VAL A 41 -2.38 -9.48 14.82
C VAL A 41 -2.75 -8.07 15.28
N ILE A 42 -2.94 -7.14 14.34
CA ILE A 42 -3.30 -5.73 14.65
C ILE A 42 -4.70 -5.65 15.27
N PHE A 43 -5.66 -6.41 14.75
CA PHE A 43 -7.04 -6.40 15.19
C PHE A 43 -7.39 -7.57 16.12
N LYS A 44 -6.40 -8.16 16.80
CA LYS A 44 -6.62 -9.28 17.73
C LYS A 44 -7.62 -8.94 18.83
N ASP A 45 -7.61 -7.69 19.28
CA ASP A 45 -8.49 -7.16 20.33
C ASP A 45 -9.88 -6.74 19.78
N GLN A 46 -10.08 -6.86 18.46
CA GLN A 46 -11.32 -6.51 17.75
C GLN A 46 -11.72 -7.66 16.79
N PRO A 47 -12.09 -8.83 17.32
CA PRO A 47 -12.36 -10.03 16.51
C PRO A 47 -13.54 -9.86 15.55
N GLU A 48 -14.43 -8.90 15.79
CA GLU A 48 -15.53 -8.59 14.86
C GLU A 48 -15.02 -8.02 13.53
N LEU A 49 -13.97 -7.19 13.57
CA LEU A 49 -13.33 -6.68 12.35
C LEU A 49 -12.60 -7.79 11.59
N VAL A 50 -12.01 -8.75 12.32
CA VAL A 50 -11.36 -9.93 11.72
C VAL A 50 -12.36 -10.87 11.06
N LYS A 51 -13.56 -11.02 11.64
CA LYS A 51 -14.64 -11.84 11.05
C LYS A 51 -15.24 -11.23 9.79
N LEU A 52 -15.26 -9.90 9.70
CA LEU A 52 -15.77 -9.18 8.53
C LEU A 52 -14.72 -9.06 7.41
N ALA A 53 -13.44 -9.05 7.77
CA ALA A 53 -12.34 -8.99 6.81
C ALA A 53 -12.17 -10.32 6.06
N ARG A 54 -12.35 -10.28 4.74
CA ARG A 54 -12.00 -11.41 3.84
C ARG A 54 -10.54 -11.27 3.43
N VAL A 55 -9.81 -12.40 3.39
CA VAL A 55 -8.41 -12.45 2.90
C VAL A 55 -8.29 -11.83 1.51
N GLU A 56 -9.29 -12.06 0.65
CA GLU A 56 -9.34 -11.54 -0.72
C GLU A 56 -9.43 -10.02 -0.80
N ALA A 57 -9.96 -9.38 0.24
CA ALA A 57 -10.06 -7.93 0.37
C ALA A 57 -8.76 -7.28 0.88
N ILE A 58 -7.77 -8.09 1.27
CA ILE A 58 -6.44 -7.60 1.62
C ILE A 58 -5.59 -7.54 0.35
N PRO A 59 -5.15 -6.36 -0.10
CA PRO A 59 -4.25 -6.24 -1.25
C PRO A 59 -2.85 -6.75 -0.89
N ALA A 60 -2.12 -7.22 -1.90
CA ALA A 60 -0.69 -7.41 -1.77
C ALA A 60 -0.04 -6.01 -1.68
N SER A 61 1.10 -5.88 -1.01
CA SER A 61 1.71 -4.56 -0.85
C SER A 61 3.23 -4.57 -0.99
N VAL A 62 3.76 -3.47 -1.52
CA VAL A 62 5.20 -3.18 -1.55
C VAL A 62 5.43 -1.88 -0.78
N ILE A 63 6.07 -2.00 0.37
CA ILE A 63 6.50 -0.87 1.19
C ILE A 63 7.91 -0.50 0.75
N ILE A 64 8.11 0.76 0.35
CA ILE A 64 9.43 1.27 0.01
C ILE A 64 9.86 2.46 0.87
N GLY A 65 11.10 2.36 1.33
CA GLY A 65 11.87 3.45 1.90
C GLY A 65 12.53 4.22 0.75
N VAL A 66 12.09 5.45 0.55
CA VAL A 66 12.64 6.32 -0.49
C VAL A 66 13.98 6.89 0.00
N ALA A 67 15.00 6.87 -0.85
CA ALA A 67 16.32 7.42 -0.58
C ALA A 67 16.27 8.92 -0.24
N HIS A 68 17.30 9.40 0.46
CA HIS A 68 17.40 10.80 0.85
C HIS A 68 17.50 11.72 -0.39
N GLY A 69 16.83 12.86 -0.36
CA GLY A 69 16.84 13.84 -1.46
C GLY A 69 15.91 13.53 -2.64
N VAL A 70 15.15 12.42 -2.58
CA VAL A 70 14.12 12.11 -3.57
C VAL A 70 12.79 12.73 -3.16
N ASP A 71 12.16 13.45 -4.08
CA ASP A 71 10.80 13.96 -3.91
C ASP A 71 9.81 12.79 -3.94
N ARG A 72 9.15 12.54 -2.80
CA ARG A 72 8.24 11.42 -2.63
C ARG A 72 6.94 11.59 -3.40
N ALA A 73 6.42 12.81 -3.49
CA ALA A 73 5.17 13.09 -4.17
C ALA A 73 5.34 12.86 -5.68
N ARG A 74 6.39 13.46 -6.25
CA ARG A 74 6.75 13.25 -7.65
C ARG A 74 7.05 11.79 -7.95
N PHE A 75 7.82 11.12 -7.09
CA PHE A 75 8.13 9.71 -7.30
C PHE A 75 6.87 8.82 -7.21
N ALA A 76 5.93 9.14 -6.32
CA ALA A 76 4.65 8.43 -6.27
C ALA A 76 3.82 8.62 -7.54
N GLU A 77 3.79 9.83 -8.12
CA GLU A 77 3.13 10.05 -9.42
C GLU A 77 3.78 9.25 -10.54
N GLU A 78 5.11 9.24 -10.61
CA GLU A 78 5.84 8.41 -11.57
C GLU A 78 5.49 6.93 -11.43
N LEU A 79 5.37 6.42 -10.19
CA LEU A 79 4.98 5.04 -9.93
C LEU A 79 3.54 4.75 -10.34
N ARG A 80 2.61 5.69 -10.15
CA ARG A 80 1.22 5.55 -10.63
C ARG A 80 1.16 5.47 -12.15
N THR A 81 1.97 6.27 -12.85
CA THR A 81 2.08 6.20 -14.31
C THR A 81 2.75 4.91 -14.77
N LYS A 82 3.78 4.46 -14.05
CA LYS A 82 4.56 3.27 -14.41
C LYS A 82 3.82 1.96 -14.15
N PHE A 83 3.02 1.92 -13.09
CA PHE A 83 2.25 0.75 -12.67
C PHE A 83 0.75 1.07 -12.70
N PRO A 84 0.15 1.22 -13.89
CA PRO A 84 -1.27 1.57 -14.01
C PRO A 84 -2.22 0.45 -13.52
N THR A 85 -1.69 -0.77 -13.31
CA THR A 85 -2.45 -1.91 -12.76
C THR A 85 -2.39 -1.99 -11.24
N ALA A 86 -1.55 -1.18 -10.59
CA ALA A 86 -1.53 -1.07 -9.14
C ALA A 86 -2.89 -0.54 -8.67
N ASP A 87 -3.41 -1.14 -7.60
CA ASP A 87 -4.67 -0.73 -6.99
C ASP A 87 -4.55 0.70 -6.45
N GLU A 88 -3.45 0.99 -5.75
CA GLU A 88 -3.20 2.31 -5.20
C GLU A 88 -1.71 2.54 -4.92
N VAL A 89 -1.24 3.78 -5.07
CA VAL A 89 0.10 4.21 -4.60
C VAL A 89 -0.07 5.33 -3.58
N ARG A 90 0.41 5.12 -2.34
CA ARG A 90 0.39 6.11 -1.26
C ARG A 90 1.78 6.62 -0.93
N ALA A 91 2.06 7.88 -1.27
CA ALA A 91 3.31 8.56 -0.95
C ALA A 91 3.53 8.62 0.58
N ASP A 92 2.45 8.92 1.30
CA ASP A 92 2.42 9.12 2.74
C ASP A 92 1.97 7.85 3.45
N ALA A 93 2.94 7.02 3.85
CA ALA A 93 2.65 5.92 4.77
C ALA A 93 2.28 6.42 6.19
N CYS A 94 2.27 7.74 6.43
CA CYS A 94 2.05 8.37 7.74
C CYS A 94 0.87 9.36 7.80
N SER A 95 0.12 9.55 6.71
CA SER A 95 -1.10 10.35 6.74
C SER A 95 -2.27 9.41 6.45
N GLN A 96 -2.84 8.82 7.50
CA GLN A 96 -4.24 8.44 7.42
C GLN A 96 -5.03 9.75 7.44
N GLU A 97 -5.31 10.32 6.28
CA GLU A 97 -6.45 11.21 6.20
C GLU A 97 -7.68 10.36 6.52
N PRO A 98 -8.43 10.63 7.61
CA PRO A 98 -9.73 10.02 7.78
C PRO A 98 -10.56 10.33 6.54
N PRO A 99 -11.43 9.41 6.06
CA PRO A 99 -12.27 9.70 4.90
C PRO A 99 -12.98 11.02 5.14
N ASP A 100 -12.72 11.97 4.24
CA ASP A 100 -13.37 13.27 4.19
C ASP A 100 -14.87 13.03 4.36
N ARG A 101 -15.41 13.35 5.54
CA ARG A 101 -16.85 13.50 5.73
C ARG A 101 -17.21 14.75 4.98
N SER A 102 -17.39 14.62 3.67
CA SER A 102 -18.08 15.60 2.85
C SER A 102 -19.32 16.03 3.62
N PRO A 103 -19.48 17.31 3.99
CA PRO A 103 -20.70 17.75 4.61
C PRO A 103 -21.80 17.60 3.56
N ALA A 104 -22.83 16.83 3.89
CA ALA A 104 -24.05 16.80 3.09
C ALA A 104 -24.57 18.24 2.99
N PRO A 105 -24.90 18.75 1.79
CA PRO A 105 -25.55 20.04 1.67
C PRO A 105 -26.90 19.93 2.38
N THR A 106 -27.05 20.68 3.48
CA THR A 106 -28.31 20.83 4.18
C THR A 106 -28.97 22.10 3.65
N SER A 107 -30.10 21.89 2.97
CA SER A 107 -31.14 22.87 2.58
C SER A 107 -30.79 23.99 1.62
#